data_AF-A0A7S0TD14-F1
#
_entry.id   AF-A0A7S0TD14-F1
#
_cell.length_a   1.000
_cell.length_b   1.000
_cell.length_c   1.000
_cell.angle_alpha   90.00
_cell.angle_beta   90.00
_cell.angle_gamma   90.00
#
_symmetry.space_group_name_H-M   'P 1'
#
loop_
_entity.id
_entity.type
_entity.pdbx_description
1 polymer ?
#
loop_
_entity_poly.entity_id
_entity_poly.type
_entity_poly.pdbx_seq_one_letter_code
_entity_poly.pdbx_strand_id
1 'polypeptide(L)'
;SPPSRSASRSSRRRRPPTRSSRYSELPIEAQRAALDAATPLRGGDDPRRRLVRVVVATNAAESSLTLPDVDAVVDLCSRKLPVYDSAADRTVLRHAWSSHATMAQRAGRTGRVAPGVAYHLVSRRLASRMLVRDPPQVKAQPLDQ
;
A
#
# COMPACT_ATOMS: atom_id res chain seq x y z
N SER A 1 -53.42 26.49 25.80
CA SER A 1 -52.21 26.26 24.98
C SER A 1 -51.32 25.25 25.67
N PRO A 2 -50.89 24.16 25.01
CA PRO A 2 -50.09 23.10 25.62
C PRO A 2 -48.59 23.48 25.68
N PRO A 3 -47.79 22.92 26.60
CA PRO A 3 -46.35 23.10 26.56
C PRO A 3 -45.72 22.21 25.48
N SER A 4 -44.81 22.82 24.70
CA SER A 4 -44.01 22.18 23.66
C SER A 4 -43.02 21.18 24.27
N ARG A 5 -43.14 19.90 23.88
CA ARG A 5 -42.13 18.87 24.16
C ARG A 5 -40.90 19.14 23.29
N SER A 6 -39.79 19.57 23.90
CA SER A 6 -38.48 19.55 23.25
C SER A 6 -38.01 18.10 23.13
N ALA A 7 -38.05 17.56 21.91
CA ALA A 7 -37.49 16.26 21.62
C ALA A 7 -35.95 16.37 21.69
N SER A 8 -35.35 15.90 22.79
CA SER A 8 -33.91 15.69 22.87
C SER A 8 -33.52 14.65 21.82
N ARG A 9 -32.97 15.11 20.68
CA ARG A 9 -32.28 14.24 19.72
C ARG A 9 -31.05 13.67 20.42
N SER A 10 -31.26 12.50 21.01
CA SER A 10 -30.21 11.57 21.44
C SER A 10 -29.23 11.42 20.29
N SER A 11 -28.07 12.07 20.42
CA SER A 11 -26.93 11.84 19.56
C SER A 11 -26.53 10.38 19.78
N ARG A 12 -26.89 9.52 18.83
CA ARG A 12 -26.39 8.14 18.78
C ARG A 12 -24.87 8.23 18.77
N ARG A 13 -24.25 8.09 19.95
CA ARG A 13 -22.83 7.77 20.10
C ARG A 13 -22.57 6.57 19.20
N ARG A 14 -21.87 6.80 18.09
CA ARG A 14 -21.44 5.74 17.19
C ARG A 14 -20.64 4.75 18.02
N ARG A 15 -21.14 3.52 18.12
CA ARG A 15 -20.41 2.42 18.77
C ARG A 15 -19.04 2.29 18.10
N PRO A 16 -17.96 2.01 18.87
CA PRO A 16 -16.66 1.79 18.27
C PRO A 16 -16.75 0.57 17.33
N PRO A 17 -16.09 0.61 16.15
CA PRO A 17 -16.17 -0.46 15.19
C PRO A 17 -15.66 -1.78 15.80
N THR A 18 -16.57 -2.72 16.02
CA THR A 18 -16.31 -4.07 16.52
C THR A 18 -16.31 -5.06 15.36
N ARG A 19 -15.30 -4.93 14.52
CA ARG A 19 -14.86 -5.85 13.46
C ARG A 19 -13.68 -5.13 12.81
N SER A 20 -12.64 -5.86 12.39
CA SER A 20 -11.48 -5.31 11.67
C SER A 20 -11.94 -4.18 10.74
N SER A 21 -11.70 -2.92 11.13
CA SER A 21 -12.17 -1.77 10.35
C SER A 21 -11.37 -1.83 9.05
N ARG A 22 -12.01 -2.27 7.96
CA ARG A 22 -11.37 -2.32 6.66
C ARG A 22 -11.15 -0.88 6.24
N TYR A 23 -9.95 -0.36 6.44
CA TYR A 23 -9.60 1.02 6.06
C TYR A 23 -9.91 1.28 4.58
N SER A 24 -9.93 0.25 3.74
CA SER A 24 -10.36 0.30 2.34
C SER A 24 -11.81 0.76 2.11
N GLU A 25 -12.69 0.70 3.11
CA GLU A 25 -14.09 1.13 3.00
C GLU A 25 -14.29 2.61 3.41
N LEU A 26 -13.22 3.26 3.88
CA LEU A 26 -13.25 4.67 4.22
C LEU A 26 -13.18 5.55 2.95
N PRO A 27 -13.74 6.76 2.98
CA PRO A 27 -13.43 7.79 1.98
C PRO A 27 -11.91 8.02 1.82
N ILE A 28 -11.46 8.43 0.63
CA ILE A 28 -10.04 8.50 0.27
C ILE A 28 -9.21 9.40 1.20
N GLU A 29 -9.82 10.49 1.68
CA GLU A 29 -9.23 11.42 2.64
C GLU A 29 -9.00 10.76 4.01
N ALA A 30 -9.94 9.91 4.45
CA ALA A 30 -9.81 9.15 5.69
C ALA A 30 -8.83 7.97 5.54
N GLN A 31 -8.72 7.38 4.34
CA GLN A 31 -7.65 6.42 4.02
C GLN A 31 -6.28 7.09 4.12
N ARG A 32 -6.09 8.26 3.50
CA ARG A 32 -4.84 9.04 3.55
C ARG A 32 -4.47 9.41 4.97
N ALA A 33 -5.41 9.93 5.76
CA ALA A 33 -5.19 10.22 7.17
C ALA A 33 -4.74 8.99 7.98
N ALA A 34 -5.24 7.79 7.64
CA ALA A 34 -4.80 6.54 8.27
C ALA A 34 -3.39 6.08 7.84
N LEU A 35 -2.92 6.51 6.66
CA LEU A 35 -1.55 6.30 6.19
C LEU A 35 -0.55 7.27 6.86
N ASP A 36 -0.99 8.50 7.13
CA ASP A 36 -0.18 9.54 7.77
C ASP A 36 -0.08 9.38 9.30
N ALA A 37 -0.95 8.55 9.89
CA ALA A 37 -1.11 8.47 11.33
C ALA A 37 0.14 7.90 12.03
N ALA A 38 0.97 8.81 12.53
CA ALA A 38 1.84 8.65 13.70
C ALA A 38 1.08 8.26 14.99
N THR A 39 -0.23 8.00 14.90
CA THR A 39 -1.08 7.54 15.99
C THR A 39 -0.86 6.04 16.20
N PRO A 40 -0.32 5.61 17.36
CA PRO A 40 -0.23 4.20 17.69
C PRO A 40 -1.62 3.58 17.59
N LEU A 41 -1.76 2.50 16.80
CA LEU A 41 -2.99 1.73 16.78
C LEU A 41 -3.17 1.06 18.16
N ARG A 42 -3.88 1.73 19.07
CA ARG A 42 -4.20 1.17 20.39
C ARG A 42 -5.34 0.18 20.25
N GLY A 43 -5.08 -1.11 20.49
CA GLY A 43 -6.12 -2.13 20.52
C GLY A 43 -6.92 -2.11 21.82
N GLY A 44 -7.61 -1.00 22.11
CA GLY A 44 -8.33 -0.84 23.37
C GLY A 44 -7.45 -1.10 24.61
N ASP A 45 -8.09 -1.38 25.74
CA ASP A 45 -7.41 -1.62 27.04
C ASP A 45 -6.91 -3.07 27.20
N ASP A 46 -7.04 -3.91 26.16
CA ASP A 46 -6.59 -5.31 26.19
C ASP A 46 -5.14 -5.39 25.68
N PRO A 47 -4.15 -5.64 26.56
CA PRO A 47 -2.75 -5.73 26.17
C PRO A 47 -2.45 -6.89 25.20
N ARG A 48 -3.38 -7.83 25.00
CA ARG A 48 -3.25 -8.93 24.03
C ARG A 48 -3.69 -8.52 22.61
N ARG A 49 -4.36 -7.38 22.46
CA ARG A 49 -4.84 -6.88 21.16
C ARG A 49 -3.83 -5.90 20.59
N ARG A 50 -2.68 -6.39 20.14
CA ARG A 50 -1.77 -5.58 19.34
C ARG A 50 -2.38 -5.40 17.95
N LEU A 51 -2.74 -4.17 17.59
CA LEU A 51 -3.20 -3.86 16.24
C LEU A 51 -2.00 -3.71 15.32
N VAL A 52 -2.05 -4.36 14.16
CA VAL A 52 -1.03 -4.25 13.11
C VAL A 52 -1.61 -3.47 11.94
N ARG A 53 -0.88 -2.44 11.50
CA ARG A 53 -1.23 -1.73 10.27
C ARG A 53 -0.71 -2.52 9.08
N VAL A 54 -1.61 -2.93 8.19
CA VAL A 54 -1.24 -3.58 6.93
C VAL A 54 -1.61 -2.67 5.79
N VAL A 55 -0.62 -2.27 4.99
CA VAL A 55 -0.83 -1.50 3.77
C VAL A 55 -0.58 -2.40 2.57
N VAL A 56 -1.56 -2.49 1.67
CA VAL A 56 -1.44 -3.24 0.42
C VAL A 56 -1.33 -2.23 -0.71
N ALA A 57 -0.28 -2.34 -1.51
CA ALA A 57 0.01 -1.39 -2.59
C ALA A 57 0.46 -2.12 -3.87
N THR A 58 0.30 -1.44 -5.00
CA THR A 58 0.83 -1.87 -6.30
C THR A 58 2.08 -1.07 -6.66
N ASN A 59 2.83 -1.51 -7.66
CA ASN A 59 4.00 -0.77 -8.17
C ASN A 59 3.64 0.64 -8.70
N ALA A 60 2.39 0.88 -9.11
CA ALA A 60 1.93 2.21 -9.51
C ALA A 60 1.76 3.16 -8.32
N ALA A 61 1.30 2.63 -7.17
CA ALA A 61 1.10 3.41 -5.95
C ALA A 61 2.37 3.48 -5.07
N GLU A 62 3.36 2.63 -5.31
CA GLU A 62 4.56 2.47 -4.47
C GLU A 62 5.35 3.78 -4.29
N SER A 63 5.55 4.54 -5.37
CA SER A 63 6.37 5.75 -5.32
C SER A 63 5.64 6.93 -4.68
N SER A 64 4.30 6.94 -4.73
CA SER A 64 3.47 8.00 -4.14
C SER A 64 3.16 7.80 -2.66
N LEU A 65 3.50 6.64 -2.09
CA LEU A 65 3.22 6.32 -0.69
C LEU A 65 4.36 6.77 0.21
N THR A 66 4.08 7.81 1.01
CA THR A 66 4.93 8.22 2.13
C THR A 66 4.42 7.50 3.39
N LEU A 67 4.91 6.28 3.62
CA LEU A 67 4.62 5.57 4.86
C LEU A 67 5.76 5.84 5.85
N PRO A 68 5.50 6.54 6.97
CA PRO A 68 6.47 6.60 8.04
C PRO A 68 6.66 5.19 8.61
N ASP A 69 7.93 4.76 8.71
CA ASP A 69 8.43 3.65 9.50
C ASP A 69 7.61 2.35 9.46
N VAL A 70 7.73 1.61 8.36
CA VAL A 70 7.23 0.23 8.29
C VAL A 70 8.24 -0.74 8.88
N ASP A 71 7.79 -1.62 9.78
CA ASP A 71 8.63 -2.65 10.42
C ASP A 71 9.02 -3.78 9.44
N ALA A 72 8.13 -4.05 8.47
CA ALA A 72 8.33 -5.12 7.51
C ALA A 72 7.79 -4.76 6.13
N VAL A 73 8.47 -5.27 5.10
CA VAL A 73 8.03 -5.23 3.71
C VAL A 73 7.79 -6.66 3.24
N VAL A 74 6.64 -6.90 2.62
CA VAL A 74 6.34 -8.18 1.95
C VAL A 74 6.18 -7.89 0.46
N ASP A 75 7.13 -8.37 -0.34
CA ASP A 75 7.21 -8.11 -1.77
C ASP A 75 6.89 -9.37 -2.57
N LEU A 76 5.83 -9.31 -3.37
CA LEU A 76 5.47 -10.38 -4.32
C LEU A 76 6.47 -10.51 -5.48
N CYS A 77 7.43 -9.60 -5.57
CA CYS A 77 8.47 -9.55 -6.59
C CYS A 77 7.92 -9.40 -8.01
N SER A 78 6.66 -8.99 -8.15
CA SER A 78 5.97 -8.78 -9.41
C SER A 78 5.49 -7.34 -9.58
N ARG A 79 5.14 -6.99 -10.82
CA ARG A 79 4.66 -5.68 -11.23
C ARG A 79 3.87 -5.76 -12.53
N LYS A 80 3.08 -4.72 -12.80
CA LYS A 80 2.51 -4.46 -14.14
C LYS A 80 3.21 -3.25 -14.75
N LEU A 81 3.65 -3.38 -15.99
CA LEU A 81 4.29 -2.30 -16.75
C LEU A 81 3.49 -2.00 -18.02
N PRO A 82 3.38 -0.72 -18.41
CA PRO A 82 2.90 -0.36 -19.74
C PRO A 82 3.93 -0.79 -20.79
N VAL A 83 3.47 -1.48 -21.82
CA VAL A 83 4.26 -1.89 -22.98
C VAL A 83 3.48 -1.50 -24.22
N TYR A 84 4.12 -0.78 -25.13
CA TYR A 84 3.52 -0.45 -26.43
C TYR A 84 3.48 -1.69 -27.32
N ASP A 85 2.29 -2.03 -27.80
CA ASP A 85 2.06 -3.09 -28.77
C ASP A 85 1.90 -2.45 -30.15
N SER A 86 2.93 -2.55 -30.97
CA SER A 86 2.96 -1.95 -32.32
C SER A 86 1.99 -2.61 -33.29
N ALA A 87 1.59 -3.86 -33.05
CA ALA A 87 0.64 -4.55 -33.92
C ALA A 87 -0.81 -4.09 -33.64
N ALA A 88 -1.10 -3.75 -32.39
CA ALA A 88 -2.41 -3.28 -31.95
C ALA A 88 -2.51 -1.75 -31.82
N ASP A 89 -1.44 -1.03 -32.14
CA ASP A 89 -1.26 0.42 -32.00
C ASP A 89 -1.78 0.97 -30.65
N ARG A 90 -1.43 0.27 -29.57
CA ARG A 90 -1.89 0.64 -28.23
C ARG A 90 -0.95 0.19 -27.14
N THR A 91 -0.98 0.91 -26.03
CA THR A 91 -0.27 0.50 -24.81
C THR A 91 -1.11 -0.50 -24.02
N VAL A 92 -0.49 -1.62 -23.62
CA VAL A 92 -1.10 -2.64 -22.77
C VAL A 92 -0.32 -2.81 -21.47
N LEU A 93 -1.01 -3.18 -20.39
CA LEU A 93 -0.36 -3.53 -19.13
C LEU A 93 0.06 -5.00 -19.14
N ARG A 94 1.37 -5.26 -19.14
CA ARG A 94 1.91 -6.62 -19.05
C ARG A 94 2.41 -6.91 -17.64
N HIS A 95 2.10 -8.10 -17.15
CA HIS A 95 2.67 -8.61 -15.91
C HIS A 95 4.13 -9.00 -16.13
N ALA A 96 5.01 -8.60 -15.21
CA ALA A 96 6.43 -8.89 -15.25
C ALA A 96 6.98 -9.11 -13.83
N TRP A 97 8.11 -9.79 -13.77
CA TRP A 97 8.91 -9.89 -12.56
C TRP A 97 9.67 -8.57 -12.31
N SER A 98 9.79 -8.17 -11.04
CA SER A 98 10.54 -6.99 -10.62
C SER A 98 12.05 -7.16 -10.81
N SER A 99 12.79 -6.10 -11.06
CA SER A 99 14.27 -6.19 -11.05
C SER A 99 14.79 -6.27 -9.61
N HIS A 100 16.02 -6.75 -9.43
CA HIS A 100 16.72 -6.69 -8.14
C HIS A 100 16.79 -5.26 -7.61
N ALA A 101 17.01 -4.28 -8.49
CA ALA A 101 17.00 -2.86 -8.12
C ALA A 101 15.62 -2.40 -7.59
N THR A 102 14.52 -2.81 -8.23
CA THR A 102 13.16 -2.51 -7.72
C THR A 102 12.92 -3.17 -6.36
N MET A 103 13.29 -4.44 -6.21
CA MET A 103 13.15 -5.17 -4.94
C MET A 103 13.96 -4.50 -3.82
N ALA A 104 15.18 -4.04 -4.11
CA ALA A 104 16.02 -3.32 -3.17
C ALA A 104 15.41 -1.95 -2.77
N GLN A 105 14.82 -1.21 -3.73
CA GLN A 105 14.11 0.03 -3.44
C GLN A 105 12.91 -0.20 -2.50
N ARG A 106 12.16 -1.29 -2.73
CA ARG A 106 11.06 -1.71 -1.84
C ARG A 106 11.56 -2.08 -0.46
N ALA A 107 12.63 -2.87 -0.38
CA ALA A 107 13.26 -3.24 0.89
C ALA A 107 13.74 -2.01 1.67
N GLY A 108 14.21 -0.97 0.98
CA GLY A 108 14.60 0.32 1.59
C GLY A 108 13.45 1.11 2.23
N ARG A 109 12.20 0.61 2.21
CA ARG A 109 11.07 1.21 2.94
C ARG A 109 11.06 0.86 4.43
N THR A 110 11.73 -0.21 4.82
CA THR A 110 11.92 -0.59 6.24
C THR A 110 13.35 -0.29 6.70
N GLY A 111 13.65 -0.47 7.98
CA GLY A 111 15.02 -0.39 8.51
C GLY A 111 15.56 1.03 8.77
N ARG A 112 14.73 2.07 8.66
CA ARG A 112 15.16 3.47 8.86
C ARG A 112 15.23 3.89 10.34
N VAL A 113 14.20 3.54 11.11
CA VAL A 113 14.05 3.97 12.52
C VAL A 113 14.28 2.81 13.51
N ALA A 114 14.06 1.57 13.08
CA ALA A 114 14.33 0.35 13.83
C ALA A 114 14.74 -0.78 12.87
N PRO A 115 15.34 -1.88 13.36
CA PRO A 115 15.63 -3.05 12.55
C PRO A 115 14.38 -3.52 11.77
N GLY A 116 14.51 -3.60 10.46
CA GLY A 116 13.43 -3.94 9.54
C GLY A 116 13.66 -5.25 8.81
N VAL A 117 12.59 -5.89 8.34
CA VAL A 117 12.70 -7.14 7.54
C VAL A 117 11.99 -6.99 6.19
N ALA A 118 12.67 -7.39 5.13
CA ALA A 118 12.09 -7.48 3.79
C ALA A 118 11.93 -8.96 3.37
N TYR A 119 10.70 -9.37 3.10
CA TYR A 119 10.35 -10.70 2.61
C TYR A 119 10.11 -10.65 1.11
N HIS A 120 10.99 -11.28 0.33
CA HIS A 120 10.83 -11.45 -1.11
C HIS A 120 10.21 -12.82 -1.40
N LEU A 121 8.96 -12.83 -1.91
CA LEU A 121 8.21 -14.05 -2.17
C LEU A 121 8.57 -14.66 -3.53
N VAL A 122 9.83 -15.06 -3.67
CA VAL A 122 10.39 -15.64 -4.90
C VAL A 122 11.40 -16.73 -4.58
N SER A 123 11.44 -17.79 -5.40
CA SER A 123 12.48 -18.82 -5.24
C SER A 123 13.85 -18.29 -5.64
N ARG A 124 14.92 -18.79 -4.99
CA ARG A 124 16.30 -18.41 -5.34
C ARG A 124 16.63 -18.66 -6.82
N ARG A 125 16.10 -19.75 -7.38
CA ARG A 125 16.26 -20.11 -8.81
C ARG A 125 15.60 -19.10 -9.75
N LEU A 126 14.44 -18.56 -9.39
CA LEU A 126 13.78 -17.52 -10.18
C LEU A 126 14.49 -16.17 -9.99
N ALA A 127 14.84 -15.82 -8.76
CA ALA A 127 15.60 -14.60 -8.46
C ALA A 127 16.92 -14.50 -9.24
N SER A 128 17.64 -15.62 -9.40
CA SER A 128 18.89 -15.64 -10.19
C SER A 128 18.70 -15.39 -11.68
N ARG A 129 17.46 -15.46 -12.19
CA ARG A 129 17.10 -15.19 -13.59
C ARG A 129 16.43 -13.84 -13.81
N MET A 130 16.12 -13.12 -12.73
CA MET A 130 15.49 -11.80 -12.79
C MET A 130 16.53 -10.74 -13.17
N LEU A 131 16.08 -9.66 -13.82
CA LEU A 131 16.94 -8.55 -14.23
C LEU A 131 17.57 -7.88 -13.02
N VAL A 132 18.85 -7.50 -13.12
CA VAL A 132 19.52 -6.72 -12.08
C VAL A 132 18.90 -5.32 -11.98
N ARG A 133 18.64 -4.68 -13.12
CA ARG A 133 18.01 -3.37 -13.24
C ARG A 133 17.10 -3.36 -14.47
N ASP A 134 16.04 -2.58 -14.39
CA ASP A 134 15.13 -2.41 -15.52
C ASP A 134 15.75 -1.60 -16.66
N PRO A 135 15.41 -1.90 -17.91
CA PRO A 135 15.78 -1.03 -19.02
C PRO A 135 15.15 0.36 -18.82
N PRO A 136 15.82 1.43 -19.28
CA PRO A 136 15.28 2.78 -19.22
C PRO A 136 13.91 2.86 -19.89
N GLN A 137 12.93 3.49 -19.23
CA GLN A 137 11.56 3.64 -19.76
C GLN A 137 11.51 4.36 -21.11
N VAL A 138 12.44 5.29 -21.37
CA VAL A 138 12.57 6.00 -22.66
C VAL A 138 12.78 5.04 -23.83
N LYS A 139 13.37 3.85 -23.60
CA LYS A 139 13.54 2.83 -24.64
C LYS A 139 12.31 1.95 -24.84
N ALA A 140 11.30 2.06 -23.96
CA ALA A 140 10.12 1.21 -23.94
C ALA A 140 8.86 1.93 -24.43
N GLN A 141 8.97 3.20 -24.80
CA GLN A 141 7.89 4.02 -25.34
C GLN A 141 8.29 4.60 -26.72
N PRO A 142 7.32 4.85 -27.61
CA PRO A 142 7.57 5.60 -28.84
C PRO A 142 8.16 6.99 -28.52
N LEU A 143 9.03 7.49 -29.39
CA LEU A 143 9.72 8.79 -29.20
C LEU A 143 8.87 9.98 -29.65
N ASP A 144 7.70 9.69 -30.22
CA ASP A 144 6.85 10.54 -31.03
C ASP A 144 5.55 10.93 -30.28
N GLN A 145 5.57 10.91 -28.94
CA GLN A 145 4.50 11.44 -28.07
C GLN A 145 4.86 12.77 -27.43
#